data_AF-A0AAD4CMA5-F1
#
_entry.id   AF-A0AAD4CMA5-F1
#
_cell.length_a   1.000
_cell.length_b   1.000
_cell.length_c   1.000
_cell.angle_alpha   90.00
_cell.angle_beta   90.00
_cell.angle_gamma   90.00
#
_symmetry.space_group_name_H-M   'P 1'
#
loop_
_entity.id
_entity.type
_entity.pdbx_description
1 polymer ?
#
loop_
_entity_poly.entity_id
_entity_poly.type
_entity_poly.pdbx_seq_one_letter_code
_entity_poly.pdbx_strand_id
1 'polypeptide(L)'
;MSPSVMSFPLIMYTLRALPILQPTVTAALLHCTQKRSVFRLSYVLVTGLAVYWHYLSAKSQSGSLYDRAAMMFWNSALLLHHTNILLILQLDAASIGSLSTVLRLCADTRAVGTTWQVKGISPVPEQRRHIFLLRQTAAMMWQYLLSNITLHYIRQYISDNQAVTFDHGRFSTDQIGVAVLSLHGMRLLAFFVVERCRIEAEYRALSVVCVALFSTPQAWPPLYGSVWDYHSLRRFWG
;
A
#
# COMPACT_ATOMS: atom_id res chain seq x y z
N MET A 1 22.08 5.84 -35.93
CA MET A 1 21.46 6.64 -34.84
C MET A 1 20.54 5.73 -34.05
N SER A 2 21.00 5.26 -32.89
CA SER A 2 20.20 4.45 -31.96
C SER A 2 19.37 5.39 -31.08
N PRO A 3 18.04 5.20 -30.95
CA PRO A 3 17.22 6.06 -30.12
C PRO A 3 17.54 5.83 -28.64
N SER A 4 18.21 6.83 -28.04
CA SER A 4 18.08 7.28 -26.65
C SER A 4 17.92 6.21 -25.56
N VAL A 5 19.03 5.69 -25.04
CA VAL A 5 19.10 4.98 -23.75
C VAL A 5 18.91 5.93 -22.55
N MET A 6 18.95 7.25 -22.79
CA MET A 6 18.87 8.29 -21.75
C MET A 6 17.47 8.50 -21.14
N SER A 7 16.39 8.00 -21.76
CA SER A 7 15.02 8.18 -21.26
C SER A 7 14.59 7.11 -20.24
N PHE A 8 15.26 5.96 -20.23
CA PHE A 8 14.88 4.83 -19.38
C PHE A 8 15.03 5.08 -17.87
N PRO A 9 16.13 5.70 -17.38
CA PRO A 9 16.29 5.96 -15.96
C PRO A 9 15.26 6.96 -15.44
N LEU A 10 15.00 8.03 -16.21
CA LEU A 10 14.05 9.08 -15.85
C LEU A 10 12.63 8.51 -15.67
N ILE A 11 12.20 7.63 -16.59
CA ILE A 11 10.90 6.94 -16.49
C ILE A 11 10.83 6.05 -15.24
N MET A 12 11.92 5.39 -14.87
CA MET A 12 11.93 4.57 -13.64
C MET A 12 11.85 5.41 -12.38
N TYR A 13 12.49 6.58 -12.34
CA TYR A 13 12.37 7.51 -11.22
C TYR A 13 10.96 8.11 -11.11
N THR A 14 10.33 8.49 -12.23
CA THR A 14 8.97 9.03 -12.20
C THR A 14 7.96 7.99 -11.72
N LEU A 15 8.12 6.72 -12.12
CA LEU A 15 7.26 5.65 -11.63
C LEU A 15 7.45 5.37 -10.13
N ARG A 16 8.66 5.53 -9.58
CA ARG A 16 8.91 5.41 -8.14
C ARG A 16 8.35 6.58 -7.34
N ALA A 17 8.26 7.77 -7.93
CA ALA A 17 7.65 8.95 -7.31
C ALA A 17 6.11 8.94 -7.35
N LEU A 18 5.51 8.08 -8.18
CA LEU A 18 4.06 8.02 -8.41
C LEU A 18 3.23 7.94 -7.11
N PRO A 19 3.56 7.09 -6.12
CA PRO A 19 2.79 7.03 -4.86
C PRO A 19 2.77 8.33 -4.07
N ILE A 20 3.81 9.15 -4.19
CA ILE A 20 3.94 10.43 -3.48
C ILE A 20 3.14 11.52 -4.20
N LEU A 21 3.16 11.49 -5.54
CA LEU A 21 2.49 12.49 -6.38
C LEU A 21 0.97 12.28 -6.44
N GLN A 22 0.52 11.02 -6.49
CA GLN A 22 -0.89 10.67 -6.67
C GLN A 22 -1.85 11.40 -5.69
N PRO A 23 -1.60 11.45 -4.36
CA PRO A 23 -2.49 12.16 -3.44
C PRO A 23 -2.59 13.67 -3.74
N THR A 24 -1.48 14.30 -4.12
CA THR A 24 -1.44 15.75 -4.41
C THR A 24 -2.19 16.09 -5.69
N VAL A 25 -1.99 15.29 -6.75
CA VAL A 25 -2.71 15.47 -8.02
C VAL A 25 -4.21 15.19 -7.83
N THR A 26 -4.57 14.16 -7.06
CA THR A 26 -5.97 13.86 -6.74
C THR A 26 -6.64 15.01 -5.99
N ALA A 27 -5.95 15.58 -4.99
CA ALA A 27 -6.46 16.73 -4.26
C ALA A 27 -6.62 17.97 -5.15
N ALA A 28 -5.65 18.25 -6.03
CA ALA A 28 -5.75 19.35 -6.98
C ALA A 28 -6.94 19.16 -7.94
N LEU A 29 -7.15 17.95 -8.46
CA LEU A 29 -8.30 17.63 -9.31
C LEU A 29 -9.63 17.83 -8.58
N LEU A 30 -9.73 17.45 -7.31
CA LEU A 30 -10.94 17.67 -6.49
C LEU A 30 -11.27 19.15 -6.31
N HIS A 31 -10.26 20.02 -6.25
CA HIS A 31 -10.44 21.47 -6.11
C HIS A 31 -10.69 22.17 -7.45
N CYS A 32 -9.99 21.76 -8.51
CA CYS A 32 -10.00 22.46 -9.79
C CYS A 32 -11.10 21.97 -10.74
N THR A 33 -11.72 20.83 -10.47
CA THR A 33 -12.69 20.22 -11.40
C THR A 33 -14.03 19.93 -10.72
N GLN A 34 -15.12 20.10 -11.47
CA GLN A 34 -16.46 19.73 -11.02
C GLN A 34 -16.65 18.21 -10.97
N LYS A 35 -17.70 17.75 -10.27
CA LYS A 35 -18.12 16.34 -10.30
C LYS A 35 -18.24 15.85 -11.74
N ARG A 36 -17.82 14.61 -11.97
CA ARG A 36 -17.88 13.93 -13.29
C ARG A 36 -17.11 14.61 -14.42
N SER A 37 -16.20 15.53 -14.09
CA SER A 37 -15.31 16.10 -15.10
C SER A 37 -14.52 15.00 -15.83
N VAL A 38 -14.39 15.15 -17.15
CA VAL A 38 -13.58 14.27 -18.01
C VAL A 38 -12.13 14.22 -17.52
N PHE A 39 -11.63 15.29 -16.89
CA PHE A 39 -10.29 15.33 -16.31
C PHE A 39 -10.08 14.27 -15.22
N ARG A 40 -11.10 14.03 -14.37
CA ARG A 40 -11.03 12.99 -13.33
C ARG A 40 -10.94 11.58 -13.93
N LEU A 41 -11.72 11.32 -14.99
CA LEU A 41 -11.66 10.06 -15.72
C LEU A 41 -10.31 9.88 -16.42
N SER A 42 -9.83 10.92 -17.11
CA SER A 42 -8.55 10.90 -17.81
C SER A 42 -7.39 10.63 -16.86
N TYR A 43 -7.40 11.22 -15.66
CA TYR A 43 -6.38 10.96 -14.64
C TYR A 43 -6.35 9.50 -14.20
N VAL A 44 -7.52 8.88 -13.95
CA VAL A 44 -7.59 7.46 -13.57
C VAL A 44 -7.08 6.57 -14.71
N LEU A 45 -7.43 6.87 -15.96
CA LEU A 45 -6.94 6.11 -17.12
C LEU A 45 -5.42 6.24 -17.31
N VAL A 46 -4.89 7.47 -17.27
CA VAL A 46 -3.45 7.74 -17.42
C VAL A 46 -2.67 7.08 -16.29
N THR A 47 -3.14 7.21 -15.05
CA THR A 47 -2.50 6.58 -13.89
C THR A 47 -2.58 5.06 -13.97
N GLY A 48 -3.71 4.51 -14.43
CA GLY A 48 -3.85 3.08 -14.70
C GLY A 48 -2.87 2.56 -15.74
N LEU A 49 -2.68 3.31 -16.84
CA LEU A 49 -1.67 2.99 -17.85
C LEU A 49 -0.24 3.08 -17.28
N ALA A 50 0.05 4.08 -16.44
CA ALA A 50 1.35 4.19 -15.77
C ALA A 50 1.62 3.01 -14.82
N VAL A 51 0.63 2.59 -14.05
CA VAL A 51 0.71 1.40 -13.19
C VAL A 51 0.92 0.14 -14.04
N TYR A 52 0.15 -0.03 -15.12
CA TYR A 52 0.33 -1.15 -16.06
C TYR A 52 1.74 -1.16 -16.69
N TRP A 53 2.24 0.00 -17.09
CA TRP A 53 3.61 0.12 -17.61
C TRP A 53 4.67 -0.23 -16.56
N HIS A 54 4.42 0.14 -15.31
CA HIS A 54 5.27 -0.27 -14.20
C HIS A 54 5.30 -1.80 -14.03
N TYR A 55 4.16 -2.46 -14.21
CA TYR A 55 4.07 -3.93 -14.24
C TYR A 55 4.90 -4.53 -15.38
N LEU A 56 4.81 -3.99 -16.59
CA LEU A 56 5.63 -4.47 -17.72
C LEU A 56 7.13 -4.24 -17.48
N SER A 57 7.47 -3.15 -16.79
CA SER A 57 8.83 -2.77 -16.46
C SER A 57 9.38 -3.44 -15.19
N ALA A 58 8.66 -4.38 -14.56
CA ALA A 58 9.11 -5.05 -13.33
C ALA A 58 10.51 -5.65 -13.46
N LYS A 59 10.74 -6.32 -14.59
CA LYS A 59 11.93 -7.15 -14.79
C LYS A 59 13.20 -6.32 -14.86
N SER A 60 13.10 -5.09 -15.34
CA SER A 60 14.21 -4.16 -15.52
C SER A 60 14.49 -3.31 -14.28
N GLN A 61 13.67 -3.41 -13.23
CA GLN A 61 13.94 -2.73 -11.96
C GLN A 61 14.96 -3.51 -11.12
N SER A 62 15.90 -2.78 -10.53
CA SER A 62 16.79 -3.27 -9.48
C SER A 62 16.01 -3.60 -8.21
N GLY A 63 16.41 -4.64 -7.48
CA GLY A 63 15.84 -5.00 -6.17
C GLY A 63 15.31 -6.44 -6.14
N SER A 64 14.88 -6.89 -4.97
CA SER A 64 14.35 -8.24 -4.86
C SER A 64 13.01 -8.36 -5.60
N LEU A 65 12.62 -9.59 -6.00
CA LEU A 65 11.29 -9.83 -6.58
C LEU A 65 10.18 -9.38 -5.62
N TYR A 66 10.39 -9.58 -4.31
CA TYR A 66 9.47 -9.17 -3.27
C TYR A 66 9.26 -7.65 -3.26
N ASP A 67 10.34 -6.87 -3.25
CA ASP A 67 10.25 -5.39 -3.20
C ASP A 67 9.50 -4.82 -4.40
N ARG A 68 9.73 -5.40 -5.58
CA ARG A 68 9.03 -5.05 -6.82
C ARG A 68 7.54 -5.37 -6.72
N ALA A 69 7.18 -6.57 -6.26
CA ALA A 69 5.80 -6.98 -6.08
C ALA A 69 5.07 -6.11 -5.05
N ALA A 70 5.73 -5.76 -3.95
CA ALA A 70 5.18 -4.90 -2.91
C ALA A 70 4.94 -3.46 -3.42
N MET A 71 5.90 -2.90 -4.18
CA MET A 71 5.74 -1.58 -4.81
C MET A 71 4.56 -1.56 -5.81
N MET A 72 4.39 -2.62 -6.59
CA MET A 72 3.26 -2.77 -7.51
C MET A 72 1.92 -2.84 -6.80
N PHE A 73 1.86 -3.64 -5.72
CA PHE A 73 0.67 -3.74 -4.89
C PHE A 73 0.28 -2.36 -4.33
N TRP A 74 1.24 -1.61 -3.81
CA TRP A 74 0.99 -0.28 -3.26
C TRP A 74 0.47 0.73 -4.30
N ASN A 75 1.10 0.78 -5.48
CA ASN A 75 0.63 1.65 -6.57
C ASN A 75 -0.80 1.31 -7.02
N SER A 76 -1.12 0.02 -7.06
CA SER A 76 -2.45 -0.46 -7.42
C SER A 76 -3.49 -0.12 -6.35
N ALA A 77 -3.14 -0.29 -5.06
CA ALA A 77 -4.00 0.07 -3.94
C ALA A 77 -4.32 1.57 -3.92
N LEU A 78 -3.32 2.42 -4.16
CA LEU A 78 -3.52 3.87 -4.27
C LEU A 78 -4.39 4.26 -5.47
N LEU A 79 -4.15 3.66 -6.64
CA LEU A 79 -5.00 3.87 -7.81
C LEU A 79 -6.46 3.53 -7.52
N LEU A 80 -6.72 2.41 -6.85
CA LEU A 80 -8.07 2.01 -6.45
C LEU A 80 -8.69 3.01 -5.46
N HIS A 81 -7.92 3.50 -4.48
CA HIS A 81 -8.36 4.52 -3.53
C HIS A 81 -8.74 5.84 -4.24
N HIS A 82 -7.89 6.34 -5.14
CA HIS A 82 -8.17 7.58 -5.88
C HIS A 82 -9.31 7.40 -6.88
N THR A 83 -9.44 6.22 -7.50
CA THR A 83 -10.59 5.88 -8.34
C THR A 83 -11.89 5.91 -7.53
N ASN A 84 -11.87 5.35 -6.32
CA ASN A 84 -13.01 5.36 -5.42
C ASN A 84 -13.43 6.79 -5.06
N ILE A 85 -12.47 7.66 -4.70
CA ILE A 85 -12.73 9.07 -4.38
C ILE A 85 -13.28 9.84 -5.59
N LEU A 86 -12.63 9.73 -6.75
CA LEU A 86 -12.90 10.57 -7.91
C LEU A 86 -14.12 10.13 -8.72
N LEU A 87 -14.31 8.82 -8.91
CA LEU A 87 -15.29 8.27 -9.86
C LEU A 87 -16.47 7.57 -9.18
N ILE A 88 -16.24 6.86 -8.07
CA ILE A 88 -17.29 6.10 -7.38
C ILE A 88 -18.06 7.01 -6.41
N LEU A 89 -17.35 7.57 -5.42
CA LEU A 89 -17.93 8.49 -4.45
C LEU A 89 -18.16 9.89 -5.03
N GLN A 90 -17.42 10.26 -6.08
CA GLN A 90 -17.52 11.56 -6.77
C GLN A 90 -17.48 12.73 -5.79
N LEU A 91 -16.51 12.68 -4.87
CA LEU A 91 -16.36 13.71 -3.85
C LEU A 91 -16.04 15.07 -4.48
N ASP A 92 -16.41 16.14 -3.77
CA ASP A 92 -16.09 17.51 -4.16
C ASP A 92 -15.38 18.23 -3.02
N ALA A 93 -14.41 19.08 -3.37
CA ALA A 93 -13.68 19.87 -2.38
C ALA A 93 -14.62 20.70 -1.48
N ALA A 94 -15.66 21.31 -2.04
CA ALA A 94 -16.65 22.08 -1.29
C ALA A 94 -17.39 21.25 -0.21
N SER A 95 -17.54 19.94 -0.44
CA SER A 95 -18.18 19.02 0.51
C SER A 95 -17.25 18.50 1.61
N ILE A 96 -15.93 18.60 1.39
CA ILE A 96 -14.90 18.09 2.30
C ILE A 96 -14.36 19.21 3.21
N GLY A 97 -14.23 20.44 2.67
CA GLY A 97 -13.74 21.60 3.40
C GLY A 97 -12.36 22.05 2.92
N SER A 98 -11.40 22.16 3.85
CA SER A 98 -10.07 22.73 3.57
C SER A 98 -9.21 21.82 2.68
N LEU A 99 -8.27 22.43 1.94
CA LEU A 99 -7.28 21.72 1.12
C LEU A 99 -6.46 20.71 1.95
N SER A 100 -6.13 21.05 3.19
CA SER A 100 -5.43 20.13 4.11
C SER A 100 -6.24 18.88 4.42
N THR A 101 -7.57 19.01 4.55
CA THR A 101 -8.48 17.87 4.77
C THR A 101 -8.61 17.03 3.52
N VAL A 102 -8.68 17.65 2.34
CA VAL A 102 -8.71 16.96 1.04
C VAL A 102 -7.41 16.18 0.81
N LEU A 103 -6.25 16.81 1.03
CA LEU A 103 -4.95 16.15 0.92
C LEU A 103 -4.83 14.98 1.89
N ARG A 104 -5.28 15.18 3.15
CA ARG A 104 -5.32 14.11 4.13
C ARG A 104 -6.21 12.96 3.67
N LEU A 105 -7.40 13.23 3.14
CA LEU A 105 -8.30 12.20 2.60
C LEU A 105 -7.69 11.43 1.41
N CYS A 106 -6.92 12.11 0.57
CA CYS A 106 -6.26 11.48 -0.58
C CYS A 106 -5.05 10.61 -0.18
N ALA A 107 -4.43 10.90 0.96
CA ALA A 107 -3.27 10.16 1.49
C ALA A 107 -3.64 9.11 2.55
N ASP A 108 -4.67 9.36 3.35
CA ASP A 108 -5.17 8.51 4.42
C ASP A 108 -6.44 7.78 3.97
N THR A 109 -6.32 6.48 3.73
CA THR A 109 -7.44 5.62 3.31
C THR A 109 -8.54 5.48 4.35
N ARG A 110 -8.26 5.82 5.62
CA ARG A 110 -9.22 5.69 6.74
C ARG A 110 -9.88 7.01 7.12
N ALA A 111 -9.33 8.13 6.65
CA ALA A 111 -9.88 9.47 6.81
C ALA A 111 -10.23 9.81 8.27
N VAL A 112 -9.34 9.48 9.21
CA VAL A 112 -9.63 9.55 10.66
C VAL A 112 -9.92 10.99 11.10
N GLY A 113 -11.01 11.18 11.83
CA GLY A 113 -11.45 12.49 12.32
C GLY A 113 -12.20 13.32 11.27
N THR A 114 -12.63 12.71 10.16
CA THR A 114 -13.45 13.37 9.13
C THR A 114 -14.85 12.77 9.06
N THR A 115 -15.78 13.45 8.39
CA THR A 115 -17.13 12.92 8.11
C THR A 115 -17.12 11.67 7.22
N TRP A 116 -16.00 11.38 6.57
CA TRP A 116 -15.77 10.23 5.69
C TRP A 116 -14.97 9.11 6.36
N GLN A 117 -14.77 9.18 7.67
CA GLN A 117 -14.06 8.16 8.43
C GLN A 117 -14.69 6.77 8.22
N VAL A 118 -13.85 5.76 7.99
CA VAL A 118 -14.29 4.37 7.85
C VAL A 118 -15.03 3.92 9.13
N LYS A 119 -16.19 3.28 8.97
CA LYS A 119 -16.98 2.76 10.08
C LYS A 119 -16.32 1.49 10.63
N GLY A 120 -16.24 1.34 11.95
CA GLY A 120 -15.68 0.14 12.60
C GLY A 120 -14.31 0.35 13.26
N ILE A 121 -13.72 1.55 13.12
CA ILE A 121 -12.47 1.90 13.79
C ILE A 121 -12.71 1.96 15.30
N SER A 122 -12.05 1.07 16.06
CA SER A 122 -12.09 1.11 17.51
C SER A 122 -11.54 2.45 18.01
N PRO A 123 -12.24 3.14 18.92
CA PRO A 123 -11.76 4.39 19.47
C PRO A 123 -10.43 4.15 20.19
N VAL A 124 -9.43 4.98 19.90
CA VAL A 124 -8.15 4.94 20.60
C VAL A 124 -8.39 5.53 21.99
N PRO A 125 -8.14 4.78 23.08
CA PRO A 125 -8.25 5.35 24.43
C PRO A 125 -7.28 6.53 24.55
N GLU A 126 -7.64 7.54 25.33
CA GLU A 126 -6.74 8.66 25.58
C GLU A 126 -5.45 8.13 26.23
N GLN A 127 -4.34 8.30 25.52
CA GLN A 127 -3.03 7.85 25.96
C GLN A 127 -2.09 9.03 26.13
N ARG A 128 -1.28 9.00 27.18
CA ARG A 128 -0.18 9.95 27.34
C ARG A 128 0.80 9.80 26.18
N ARG A 129 1.25 10.93 25.63
CA ARG A 129 2.12 10.99 24.44
C ARG A 129 3.34 10.07 24.52
N HIS A 130 4.07 10.07 25.64
CA HIS A 130 5.26 9.23 25.80
C HIS A 130 4.94 7.73 25.83
N ILE A 131 3.80 7.32 26.42
CA ILE A 131 3.35 5.92 26.45
C ILE A 131 3.03 5.45 25.03
N PHE A 132 2.32 6.29 24.27
CA PHE A 132 2.04 6.01 22.87
C PHE A 132 3.34 5.84 22.06
N LEU A 133 4.27 6.79 22.17
CA LEU A 133 5.54 6.73 21.43
C LEU A 133 6.34 5.47 21.78
N LEU A 134 6.47 5.13 23.06
CA LEU A 134 7.17 3.92 23.50
C LEU A 134 6.50 2.65 22.94
N ARG A 135 5.18 2.55 23.06
CA ARG A 135 4.41 1.39 22.57
C ARG A 135 4.51 1.25 21.06
N GLN A 136 4.37 2.35 20.31
CA GLN A 136 4.45 2.32 18.85
C GLN A 136 5.85 1.95 18.38
N THR A 137 6.89 2.49 19.02
CA THR A 137 8.28 2.18 18.69
C THR A 137 8.59 0.70 18.99
N ALA A 138 8.17 0.20 20.16
CA ALA A 138 8.34 -1.22 20.51
C ALA A 138 7.61 -2.16 19.53
N ALA A 139 6.36 -1.85 19.19
CA ALA A 139 5.57 -2.63 18.24
C ALA A 139 6.17 -2.57 16.82
N MET A 140 6.64 -1.40 16.39
CA MET A 140 7.34 -1.23 15.11
C MET A 140 8.62 -2.08 15.05
N MET A 141 9.46 -2.04 16.09
CA MET A 141 10.67 -2.86 16.16
C MET A 141 10.33 -4.36 16.09
N TRP A 142 9.31 -4.79 16.83
CA TRP A 142 8.84 -6.18 16.79
C TRP A 142 8.37 -6.61 15.39
N GLN A 143 7.54 -5.78 14.74
CA GLN A 143 7.02 -6.06 13.40
C GLN A 143 8.11 -6.08 12.34
N TYR A 144 9.11 -5.20 12.47
CA TYR A 144 10.29 -5.18 11.62
C TYR A 144 11.14 -6.44 11.79
N LEU A 145 11.38 -6.88 13.03
CA LEU A 145 12.13 -8.11 13.29
C LEU A 145 11.39 -9.33 12.75
N LEU A 146 10.08 -9.43 13.03
CA LEU A 146 9.24 -10.53 12.55
C LEU A 146 9.27 -10.62 11.02
N SER A 147 9.06 -9.50 10.32
CA SER A 147 9.06 -9.48 8.85
C SER A 147 10.41 -9.90 8.26
N ASN A 148 11.53 -9.46 8.85
CA ASN A 148 12.87 -9.85 8.42
C ASN A 148 13.15 -11.33 8.63
N ILE A 149 12.80 -11.87 9.82
CA ILE A 149 12.98 -13.29 10.15
C ILE A 149 12.13 -14.15 9.21
N THR A 150 10.85 -13.82 9.04
CA THR A 150 9.96 -14.56 8.14
C THR A 150 10.50 -14.53 6.71
N LEU A 151 10.88 -13.36 6.20
CA LEU A 151 11.43 -13.22 4.85
C LEU A 151 12.73 -14.00 4.67
N HIS A 152 13.61 -14.05 5.67
CA HIS A 152 14.84 -14.84 5.65
C HIS A 152 14.53 -16.34 5.47
N TYR A 153 13.67 -16.91 6.32
CA TYR A 153 13.29 -18.33 6.23
C TYR A 153 12.58 -18.67 4.92
N ILE A 154 11.72 -17.78 4.41
CA ILE A 154 11.04 -18.00 3.14
C ILE A 154 12.03 -18.00 1.97
N ARG A 155 12.98 -17.06 1.95
CA ARG A 155 14.02 -17.01 0.92
C ARG A 155 14.87 -18.27 0.94
N GLN A 156 15.24 -18.73 2.13
CA GLN A 156 15.94 -20.00 2.31
C GLN A 156 15.12 -21.18 1.79
N TYR A 157 13.86 -21.32 2.21
CA TYR A 157 12.97 -22.39 1.76
C TYR A 157 12.81 -22.40 0.23
N ILE A 158 12.62 -21.24 -0.39
CA ILE A 158 12.51 -21.12 -1.85
C ILE A 158 13.83 -21.52 -2.52
N SER A 159 14.98 -21.12 -1.96
CA SER A 159 16.30 -21.48 -2.46
C SER A 159 16.53 -22.99 -2.42
N ASP A 160 16.20 -23.62 -1.30
CA ASP A 160 16.39 -25.06 -1.09
C ASP A 160 15.44 -25.89 -1.98
N ASN A 161 14.31 -25.31 -2.40
CA ASN A 161 13.31 -25.97 -3.24
C ASN A 161 13.28 -25.45 -4.69
N GLN A 162 14.39 -24.89 -5.18
CA GLN A 162 14.48 -24.31 -6.54
C GLN A 162 14.15 -25.30 -7.66
N ALA A 163 14.33 -26.61 -7.46
CA ALA A 163 13.96 -27.63 -8.43
C ALA A 163 12.45 -27.70 -8.73
N VAL A 164 11.60 -27.17 -7.84
CA VAL A 164 10.13 -27.11 -7.98
C VAL A 164 9.68 -25.80 -8.65
N THR A 165 10.61 -24.88 -8.96
CA THR A 165 10.26 -23.60 -9.57
C THR A 165 10.02 -23.76 -11.06
N PHE A 166 8.75 -23.63 -11.46
CA PHE A 166 8.28 -23.58 -12.84
C PHE A 166 9.17 -22.73 -13.75
N ASP A 167 9.52 -23.32 -14.90
CA ASP A 167 10.00 -22.57 -16.06
C ASP A 167 8.90 -21.57 -16.50
N HIS A 168 9.32 -20.34 -16.75
CA HIS A 168 8.44 -19.18 -16.81
C HIS A 168 7.57 -19.19 -18.07
N GLY A 169 6.36 -19.78 -18.01
CA GLY A 169 5.33 -19.53 -19.03
C GLY A 169 4.32 -20.63 -19.32
N ARG A 170 4.38 -21.81 -18.67
CA ARG A 170 3.40 -22.88 -18.90
C ARG A 170 2.73 -23.29 -17.59
N PHE A 171 1.51 -22.78 -17.36
CA PHE A 171 0.59 -23.42 -16.42
C PHE A 171 0.09 -24.72 -17.06
N SER A 172 0.82 -25.82 -16.85
CA SER A 172 0.27 -27.16 -17.11
C SER A 172 -0.40 -27.64 -15.83
N THR A 173 -1.71 -27.89 -15.90
CA THR A 173 -2.51 -28.45 -14.81
C THR A 173 -2.01 -29.83 -14.35
N ASP A 174 -1.23 -30.51 -15.19
CA ASP A 174 -0.74 -31.86 -14.96
C ASP A 174 0.44 -31.90 -13.96
N GLN A 175 0.99 -30.74 -13.61
CA GLN A 175 2.13 -30.58 -12.68
C GLN A 175 1.72 -30.05 -11.30
N ILE A 176 0.42 -29.92 -11.00
CA ILE A 176 -0.06 -29.41 -9.71
C ILE A 176 0.01 -30.54 -8.65
N GLY A 177 1.22 -30.78 -8.15
CA GLY A 177 1.46 -31.64 -6.99
C GLY A 177 1.43 -30.89 -5.65
N VAL A 178 1.41 -31.63 -4.54
CA VAL A 178 1.44 -31.09 -3.16
C VAL A 178 2.65 -30.16 -2.93
N ALA A 179 3.80 -30.46 -3.55
CA ALA A 179 5.00 -29.62 -3.46
C ALA A 179 4.83 -28.24 -4.13
N VAL A 180 4.14 -28.18 -5.28
CA VAL A 180 3.84 -26.92 -5.97
C VAL A 180 2.82 -26.11 -5.17
N LEU A 181 1.75 -26.76 -4.71
CA LEU A 181 0.70 -26.10 -3.92
C LEU A 181 1.25 -25.54 -2.61
N SER A 182 2.10 -26.30 -1.90
CA SER A 182 2.74 -25.83 -0.67
C SER A 182 3.71 -24.66 -0.93
N LEU A 183 4.50 -24.68 -2.00
CA LEU A 183 5.37 -23.58 -2.37
C LEU A 183 4.58 -22.29 -2.69
N HIS A 184 3.49 -22.39 -3.46
CA HIS A 184 2.63 -21.25 -3.75
C HIS A 184 1.87 -20.76 -2.51
N GLY A 185 1.36 -21.67 -1.69
CA GLY A 185 0.74 -21.35 -0.40
C GLY A 185 1.69 -20.60 0.52
N MET A 186 2.94 -21.06 0.62
CA MET A 186 4.00 -20.39 1.38
C MET A 186 4.33 -19.01 0.82
N ARG A 187 4.38 -18.84 -0.51
CA ARG A 187 4.59 -17.52 -1.15
C ARG A 187 3.44 -16.55 -0.89
N LEU A 188 2.20 -17.03 -0.90
CA LEU A 188 1.03 -16.22 -0.58
C LEU A 188 1.02 -15.83 0.89
N LEU A 189 1.21 -16.80 1.79
CA LEU A 189 1.30 -16.56 3.23
C LEU A 189 2.42 -15.57 3.55
N ALA A 190 3.59 -15.75 2.94
CA ALA A 190 4.72 -14.84 3.00
C ALA A 190 4.33 -13.42 2.62
N PHE A 191 3.71 -13.26 1.45
CA PHE A 191 3.28 -11.95 0.97
C PHE A 191 2.32 -11.30 1.97
N PHE A 192 1.28 -12.02 2.44
CA PHE A 192 0.32 -11.45 3.36
C PHE A 192 0.92 -11.11 4.73
N VAL A 193 1.74 -11.98 5.32
CA VAL A 193 2.32 -11.76 6.65
C VAL A 193 3.38 -10.67 6.60
N VAL A 194 4.35 -10.78 5.67
CA VAL A 194 5.46 -9.83 5.56
C VAL A 194 4.92 -8.46 5.17
N GLU A 195 4.01 -8.37 4.21
CA GLU A 195 3.49 -7.08 3.76
C GLU A 195 2.59 -6.44 4.81
N ARG A 196 1.75 -7.23 5.50
CA ARG A 196 0.97 -6.72 6.64
C ARG A 196 1.89 -6.15 7.72
N CYS A 197 2.92 -6.88 8.13
CA CYS A 197 3.87 -6.40 9.14
C CYS A 197 4.64 -5.17 8.67
N ARG A 198 5.02 -5.11 7.38
CA ARG A 198 5.72 -3.97 6.80
C ARG A 198 4.85 -2.72 6.77
N ILE A 199 3.62 -2.82 6.26
CA ILE A 199 2.68 -1.70 6.23
C ILE A 199 2.35 -1.23 7.65
N GLU A 200 2.14 -2.14 8.61
CA GLU A 200 1.96 -1.72 10.01
C GLU A 200 3.21 -1.04 10.56
N ALA A 201 4.42 -1.55 10.32
CA ALA A 201 5.64 -0.94 10.80
C ALA A 201 5.85 0.46 10.22
N GLU A 202 5.62 0.66 8.93
CA GLU A 202 5.68 1.96 8.25
C GLU A 202 4.63 2.93 8.81
N TYR A 203 3.38 2.46 8.99
CA TYR A 203 2.33 3.26 9.62
C TYR A 203 2.70 3.69 11.03
N ARG A 204 3.26 2.78 11.83
CA ARG A 204 3.71 3.09 13.20
C ARG A 204 4.89 4.05 13.19
N ALA A 205 5.85 3.89 12.28
CA ALA A 205 6.98 4.80 12.13
C ALA A 205 6.51 6.23 11.83
N LEU A 206 5.60 6.37 10.86
CA LEU A 206 4.96 7.66 10.55
C LEU A 206 4.20 8.21 11.76
N SER A 207 3.47 7.37 12.49
CA SER A 207 2.74 7.78 13.69
C SER A 207 3.69 8.31 14.78
N VAL A 208 4.85 7.69 14.97
CA VAL A 208 5.87 8.13 15.93
C VAL A 208 6.40 9.49 15.53
N VAL A 209 6.79 9.67 14.27
CA VAL A 209 7.30 10.96 13.76
C VAL A 209 6.25 12.06 13.89
N CYS A 210 5.03 11.81 13.39
CA CYS A 210 3.97 12.80 13.43
C CYS A 210 3.55 13.15 14.86
N VAL A 211 3.36 12.16 15.75
CA VAL A 211 2.99 12.42 17.14
C VAL A 211 4.15 13.04 17.93
N ALA A 212 5.41 12.77 17.59
CA ALA A 212 6.57 13.43 18.21
C ALA A 212 6.72 14.91 17.79
N LEU A 213 6.17 15.31 16.65
CA LEU A 213 6.32 16.68 16.14
C LEU A 213 5.05 17.53 16.29
N PHE A 214 3.90 17.09 15.78
CA PHE A 214 2.73 17.98 15.59
C PHE A 214 1.35 17.29 15.69
N SER A 215 1.28 15.98 15.91
CA SER A 215 0.02 15.22 15.93
C SER A 215 -0.31 14.67 17.32
N THR A 216 -1.55 14.21 17.51
CA THR A 216 -2.02 13.60 18.75
C THR A 216 -2.13 12.08 18.60
N PRO A 217 -1.91 11.29 19.68
CA PRO A 217 -2.07 9.82 19.65
C PRO A 217 -3.41 9.34 19.07
N GLN A 218 -4.49 10.09 19.32
CA GLN A 218 -5.85 9.77 18.89
C GLN A 218 -6.04 9.84 17.37
N ALA A 219 -5.21 10.62 16.67
CA ALA A 219 -5.25 10.72 15.22
C ALA A 219 -4.68 9.48 14.50
N TRP A 220 -4.06 8.56 15.24
CA TRP A 220 -3.34 7.39 14.73
C TRP A 220 -3.87 6.06 15.29
N PRO A 221 -5.12 5.68 14.98
CA PRO A 221 -5.69 4.40 15.39
C PRO A 221 -4.94 3.21 14.76
N PRO A 222 -4.94 2.03 15.40
CA PRO A 222 -4.36 0.82 14.83
C PRO A 222 -4.85 0.58 13.41
N LEU A 223 -3.92 0.41 12.45
CA LEU A 223 -4.23 0.34 11.03
C LEU A 223 -5.17 -0.81 10.69
N TYR A 224 -4.89 -2.00 11.23
CA TYR A 224 -5.71 -3.18 11.05
C TYR A 224 -6.45 -3.56 12.33
N GLY A 225 -7.55 -4.29 12.16
CA GLY A 225 -8.26 -4.93 13.26
C GLY A 225 -7.49 -6.12 13.85
N SER A 226 -8.06 -6.70 14.90
CA SER A 226 -7.55 -7.92 15.55
C SER A 226 -7.45 -9.07 14.55
N VAL A 227 -6.36 -9.83 14.66
CA VAL A 227 -6.13 -11.03 13.85
C VAL A 227 -7.17 -12.12 14.15
N TRP A 228 -7.78 -12.05 15.32
CA TRP A 228 -8.75 -13.03 15.79
C TRP A 228 -10.17 -12.75 15.29
N ASP A 229 -10.44 -11.55 14.74
CA ASP A 229 -11.77 -11.13 14.30
C ASP A 229 -12.01 -11.32 12.78
N TYR A 230 -11.23 -12.20 12.15
CA TYR A 230 -11.19 -12.39 10.68
C TYR A 230 -12.36 -13.14 10.06
N HIS A 231 -13.45 -13.41 10.78
CA HIS A 231 -14.65 -14.03 10.20
C HIS A 231 -15.36 -13.13 9.18
N SER A 232 -14.95 -11.86 9.02
CA SER A 232 -15.37 -11.02 7.90
C SER A 232 -14.22 -10.16 7.37
N LEU A 233 -14.17 -9.98 6.04
CA LEU A 233 -13.21 -9.07 5.39
C LEU A 233 -13.33 -7.65 5.94
N ARG A 234 -14.55 -7.21 6.27
CA ARG A 234 -14.78 -5.87 6.84
C ARG A 234 -13.98 -5.66 8.14
N ARG A 235 -14.09 -6.58 9.09
CA ARG A 235 -13.39 -6.50 10.37
C ARG A 235 -11.88 -6.72 10.26
N PHE A 236 -11.42 -7.48 9.25
CA PHE A 236 -10.00 -7.64 8.96
C PHE A 236 -9.33 -6.28 8.68
N TRP A 237 -10.01 -5.43 7.88
CA TRP A 237 -9.53 -4.10 7.51
C TRP A 237 -9.92 -3.01 8.52
N GLY A 238 -10.85 -3.30 9.44
CA GLY A 238 -11.35 -2.40 10.49
C GLY A 238 -12.75 -1.89 10.18
#